data_AF-A0A1G4EIR5-F1
#
_entry.id   AF-A0A1G4EIR5-F1
#
_cell.length_a   1.000
_cell.length_b   1.000
_cell.length_c   1.000
_cell.angle_alpha   90.00
_cell.angle_beta   90.00
_cell.angle_gamma   90.00
#
_symmetry.space_group_name_H-M   'P 1'
#
loop_
_entity.id
_entity.type
_entity.pdbx_description
1 polymer ?
#
loop_
_entity_poly.entity_id
_entity_poly.type
_entity_poly.pdbx_seq_one_letter_code
_entity_poly.pdbx_strand_id
1 'polypeptide(L)'
;MNKKRQLLQQVKVVIHKLEKDYVKDINSGILQLIYKRYKKALEILENNEDIKGITIVGGVRAYMDSYNDYPHALLEELHKAETIIKELTNR
;
A
#
# COMPACT_ATOMS: atom_id res chain seq x y z
N MET A 1 -11.44 14.80 8.81
CA MET A 1 -11.65 13.87 7.68
C MET A 1 -11.76 12.44 8.23
N ASN A 2 -12.59 11.58 7.64
CA ASN A 2 -12.71 10.18 8.05
C ASN A 2 -11.43 9.41 7.66
N LYS A 3 -10.69 8.86 8.63
CA LYS A 3 -9.43 8.12 8.41
C LYS A 3 -9.61 6.93 7.44
N LYS A 4 -10.76 6.25 7.43
CA LYS A 4 -11.05 5.19 6.45
C LYS A 4 -11.08 5.73 5.01
N ARG A 5 -11.67 6.93 4.81
CA ARG A 5 -11.65 7.60 3.50
C ARG A 5 -10.23 8.06 3.11
N GLN A 6 -9.44 8.54 4.08
CA GLN A 6 -8.03 8.88 3.83
C GLN A 6 -7.24 7.65 3.41
N LEU A 7 -7.42 6.52 4.10
CA LEU A 7 -6.80 5.25 3.73
C LEU A 7 -7.20 4.80 2.32
N LEU A 8 -8.49 4.88 1.97
CA LEU A 8 -8.97 4.53 0.63
C LEU A 8 -8.28 5.36 -0.46
N GLN A 9 -8.19 6.68 -0.27
CA GLN A 9 -7.50 7.55 -1.22
C GLN A 9 -6.02 7.21 -1.32
N GLN A 10 -5.36 6.99 -0.19
CA GLN A 10 -3.95 6.66 -0.15
C GLN A 10 -3.64 5.30 -0.79
N VAL A 11 -4.50 4.29 -0.59
CA VAL A 11 -4.41 2.99 -1.26
C VAL A 11 -4.52 3.16 -2.77
N LYS A 12 -5.44 4.00 -3.27
CA LYS A 12 -5.58 4.29 -4.70
C LYS A 12 -4.34 4.97 -5.27
N VAL A 13 -3.71 5.89 -4.53
CA VAL A 13 -2.46 6.55 -4.94
C VAL A 13 -1.33 5.54 -5.11
N VAL A 14 -1.14 4.63 -4.15
CA VAL A 14 -0.11 3.59 -4.23
C VAL A 14 -0.35 2.66 -5.42
N ILE A 15 -1.58 2.19 -5.61
CA ILE A 15 -1.96 1.33 -6.74
C ILE A 15 -1.66 2.03 -8.06
N HIS A 16 -2.11 3.28 -8.23
CA HIS A 16 -1.89 4.06 -9.44
C HIS A 16 -0.39 4.23 -9.73
N LYS A 17 0.42 4.48 -8.68
CA LYS A 17 1.86 4.64 -8.83
C LYS A 17 2.55 3.36 -9.27
N LEU A 18 2.18 2.22 -8.69
CA LEU A 18 2.69 0.92 -9.11
C LEU A 18 2.30 0.61 -10.57
N GLU A 19 1.05 0.86 -10.94
CA GLU A 19 0.53 0.61 -12.30
C GLU A 19 1.15 1.55 -13.35
N LYS A 20 1.56 2.77 -12.96
CA LYS A 20 2.14 3.76 -13.87
C LYS A 20 3.67 3.65 -13.97
N ASP A 21 4.35 3.68 -12.82
CA ASP A 21 5.80 3.83 -12.76
C ASP A 21 6.52 2.48 -12.73
N TYR A 22 5.83 1.41 -12.33
CA TYR A 22 6.41 0.07 -12.12
C TYR A 22 5.75 -1.02 -12.96
N VAL A 23 5.01 -0.68 -14.03
CA VAL A 23 4.22 -1.63 -14.84
C VAL A 23 5.01 -2.85 -15.33
N LYS A 24 6.30 -2.69 -15.60
CA LYS A 24 7.18 -3.77 -16.09
C LYS A 24 7.55 -4.76 -14.97
N ASP A 25 7.65 -4.28 -13.74
CA ASP A 25 8.18 -5.03 -12.59
C ASP A 25 7.09 -5.44 -11.58
N ILE A 26 5.90 -4.83 -11.67
CA ILE A 26 4.75 -5.07 -10.78
C ILE A 26 4.25 -6.52 -10.82
N ASN A 27 4.61 -7.28 -11.85
CA ASN A 27 4.19 -8.67 -12.03
C ASN A 27 5.16 -9.69 -11.43
N SER A 28 6.27 -9.26 -10.82
CA SER A 28 7.24 -10.16 -10.18
C SER A 28 7.78 -9.61 -8.85
N GLY A 29 8.39 -10.51 -8.06
CA GLY A 29 9.12 -10.15 -6.84
C GLY A 29 8.29 -9.41 -5.79
N ILE A 30 8.94 -8.48 -5.08
CA ILE A 30 8.31 -7.76 -3.97
C ILE A 30 7.24 -6.78 -4.44
N LEU A 31 7.40 -6.17 -5.62
CA LEU A 31 6.42 -5.23 -6.16
C LEU A 31 5.09 -5.93 -6.43
N GLN A 32 5.11 -7.17 -6.90
CA GLN A 32 3.89 -7.97 -7.05
C GLN A 32 3.21 -8.26 -5.71
N LEU A 33 3.99 -8.58 -4.68
CA LEU A 33 3.45 -8.83 -3.35
C LEU A 33 2.78 -7.57 -2.78
N ILE A 34 3.47 -6.43 -2.86
CA ILE A 34 2.95 -5.13 -2.44
C ILE A 34 1.67 -4.81 -3.22
N TYR A 35 1.69 -4.93 -4.55
CA TYR A 35 0.54 -4.66 -5.40
C TYR A 35 -0.68 -5.51 -5.03
N LYS A 36 -0.52 -6.83 -4.86
CA LYS A 36 -1.60 -7.74 -4.44
C LYS A 36 -2.19 -7.33 -3.09
N ARG A 37 -1.35 -6.97 -2.12
CA ARG A 37 -1.81 -6.52 -0.79
C ARG A 37 -2.62 -5.23 -0.88
N TYR A 38 -2.20 -4.28 -1.71
CA TYR A 38 -2.93 -3.02 -1.90
C TYR A 38 -4.23 -3.20 -2.68
N LYS A 39 -4.28 -4.08 -3.70
CA LYS A 39 -5.54 -4.43 -4.39
C LYS A 39 -6.54 -5.09 -3.43
N LYS A 40 -6.09 -6.00 -2.57
CA LYS A 40 -6.92 -6.58 -1.51
C LYS A 40 -7.40 -5.54 -0.49
N ALA A 41 -6.53 -4.58 -0.12
CA ALA A 41 -6.92 -3.49 0.76
C ALA A 41 -8.01 -2.60 0.13
N LEU A 42 -7.90 -2.34 -1.18
CA LEU A 42 -8.90 -1.58 -1.92
C LEU A 42 -10.26 -2.28 -1.90
N GLU A 43 -10.29 -3.58 -2.19
CA GLU A 43 -11.50 -4.41 -2.15
C GLU A 43 -12.18 -4.35 -0.77
N ILE A 44 -11.44 -4.57 0.31
CA ILE A 44 -11.95 -4.48 1.69
C ILE A 44 -12.55 -3.09 1.97
N LEU A 45 -11.89 -2.02 1.52
CA LEU A 45 -12.34 -0.65 1.78
C LEU A 45 -13.58 -0.27 0.96
N GLU A 46 -13.69 -0.75 -0.27
CA GLU A 46 -14.84 -0.49 -1.16
C GLU A 46 -16.07 -1.32 -0.77
N ASN A 47 -15.86 -2.58 -0.35
CA ASN A 47 -16.93 -3.47 0.12
C ASN A 47 -17.38 -3.18 1.57
N ASN A 48 -16.76 -2.21 2.24
CA ASN A 48 -16.97 -1.90 3.66
C ASN A 48 -16.74 -3.07 4.62
N GLU A 49 -15.82 -3.97 4.27
CA GLU A 49 -15.41 -5.08 5.12
C GLU A 49 -14.56 -4.62 6.32
N ASP A 50 -14.23 -5.57 7.21
CA ASP A 50 -13.41 -5.30 8.40
C ASP A 50 -11.99 -4.87 8.00
N ILE A 51 -11.64 -3.66 8.42
CA ILE A 51 -10.34 -3.05 8.20
C ILE A 51 -9.17 -3.86 8.78
N LYS A 52 -9.43 -4.73 9.78
CA LYS A 52 -8.42 -5.65 10.33
C LYS A 52 -7.90 -6.66 9.30
N GLY A 53 -8.69 -6.93 8.25
CA GLY A 53 -8.29 -7.78 7.12
C GLY A 53 -7.22 -7.18 6.21
N ILE A 54 -6.93 -5.88 6.36
CA ILE A 54 -5.90 -5.19 5.56
C ILE A 54 -4.50 -5.55 6.08
N THR A 55 -3.66 -6.04 5.17
CA THR A 55 -2.28 -6.49 5.45
C THR A 55 -1.26 -5.71 4.60
N ILE A 56 -1.27 -4.38 4.70
CA ILE A 56 -0.33 -3.50 3.97
C ILE A 56 0.85 -3.03 4.84
N VAL A 57 0.81 -3.26 6.15
CA VAL A 57 1.91 -2.94 7.09
C VAL A 57 3.14 -3.79 6.76
N GLY A 58 4.31 -3.16 6.78
CA GLY A 58 5.59 -3.79 6.44
C GLY A 58 5.92 -3.77 4.94
N GLY A 59 5.09 -3.14 4.09
CA GLY A 59 5.40 -2.90 2.69
C GLY A 59 6.60 -1.97 2.49
N VAL A 60 6.75 -0.96 3.35
CA VAL A 60 7.93 -0.05 3.36
C VAL A 60 9.21 -0.85 3.58
N ARG A 61 9.26 -1.66 4.65
CA ARG A 61 10.44 -2.48 4.97
C ARG A 61 10.73 -3.50 3.89
N ALA A 62 9.70 -4.21 3.42
CA ALA A 62 9.89 -5.22 2.38
C ALA A 62 10.41 -4.61 1.07
N TYR A 63 9.97 -3.40 0.72
CA TYR A 63 10.50 -2.65 -0.40
C TYR A 63 11.98 -2.28 -0.19
N MET A 64 12.33 -1.70 0.97
CA MET A 64 13.72 -1.31 1.29
C MET A 64 14.68 -2.51 1.34
N ASP A 65 14.24 -3.64 1.89
CA ASP A 65 15.04 -4.87 1.96
C ASP A 65 15.32 -5.47 0.56
N SER A 66 14.50 -5.12 -0.44
CA SER A 66 14.61 -5.63 -1.81
C SER A 66 15.30 -4.67 -2.77
N TYR A 67 15.33 -3.37 -2.46
CA TYR A 67 15.85 -2.32 -3.33
C TYR A 67 16.74 -1.34 -2.57
N ASN A 68 18.01 -1.24 -2.97
CA ASN A 68 18.98 -0.34 -2.33
C ASN A 68 18.87 1.13 -2.80
N ASP A 69 18.39 1.41 -4.02
CA ASP A 69 18.56 2.72 -4.68
C ASP A 69 17.33 3.28 -5.43
N TYR A 70 16.10 2.85 -5.09
CA TYR A 70 14.90 3.21 -5.87
C TYR A 70 14.01 4.29 -5.19
N PRO A 71 13.15 5.01 -5.95
CA PRO A 71 12.73 6.37 -5.65
C PRO A 71 11.93 6.49 -4.35
N HIS A 72 12.28 7.52 -3.57
CA HIS A 72 11.54 7.98 -2.39
C HIS A 72 10.04 8.13 -2.62
N ALA A 73 9.63 8.40 -3.87
CA ALA A 73 8.26 8.72 -4.19
C ALA A 73 7.28 7.53 -4.05
N LEU A 74 7.68 6.26 -4.22
CA LEU A 74 6.79 5.12 -3.89
C LEU A 74 6.84 4.83 -2.39
N LEU A 75 8.03 4.87 -1.80
CA LEU A 75 8.26 4.63 -0.39
C LEU A 75 7.45 5.58 0.50
N GLU A 76 7.36 6.86 0.13
CA GLU A 76 6.57 7.87 0.82
C GLU A 76 5.07 7.52 0.81
N GLU A 77 4.55 7.06 -0.33
CA GLU A 77 3.13 6.71 -0.47
C GLU A 77 2.79 5.41 0.30
N LEU A 78 3.72 4.44 0.33
CA LEU A 78 3.62 3.26 1.18
C LEU A 78 3.62 3.64 2.66
N HIS A 79 4.52 4.54 3.06
CA HIS A 79 4.64 4.99 4.45
C HIS A 79 3.37 5.71 4.92
N LYS A 80 2.82 6.63 4.10
CA LYS A 80 1.54 7.30 4.37
C LYS A 80 0.41 6.30 4.61
N ALA A 81 0.28 5.29 3.74
CA ALA A 81 -0.76 4.27 3.88
C ALA A 81 -0.58 3.45 5.16
N GLU A 82 0.66 3.04 5.47
CA GLU A 82 0.99 2.30 6.68
C GLU A 82 0.69 3.09 7.97
N THR A 83 1.01 4.38 8.00
CA THR A 83 0.71 5.23 9.16
C THR A 83 -0.79 5.31 9.41
N ILE A 84 -1.59 5.52 8.36
CA ILE A 84 -3.06 5.61 8.51
C ILE A 84 -3.66 4.28 9.02
N ILE A 85 -3.23 3.13 8.47
CA ILE A 85 -3.77 1.83 8.92
C ILE A 85 -3.34 1.49 10.35
N LYS A 86 -2.12 1.85 10.77
CA LYS A 86 -1.66 1.68 12.16
C LYS A 86 -2.51 2.47 13.14
N GLU A 87 -2.79 3.74 12.81
CA GLU A 87 -3.69 4.58 13.61
C GLU A 87 -5.14 4.06 13.67
N LEU A 88 -5.60 3.38 12.61
CA LEU A 88 -6.94 2.79 12.57
C LEU A 88 -7.05 1.46 13.30
N THR A 89 -5.95 0.72 13.45
CA THR A 89 -5.95 -0.66 13.96
C THR A 89 -5.16 -0.84 15.27
N ASN A 90 -4.55 0.24 15.79
CA ASN A 90 -3.64 0.21 16.95
C ASN A 90 -2.52 -0.85 16.78
N ARG A 91 -1.95 -0.93 15.57
CA ARG A 91 -0.85 -1.83 15.19
C ARG A 91 0.50 -1.10 15.14
#